data_AF-A0A933YZ15-F1
#
_entry.id   AF-A0A933YZ15-F1
#
_cell.length_a   1.000
_cell.length_b   1.000
_cell.length_c   1.000
_cell.angle_alpha   90.00
_cell.angle_beta   90.00
_cell.angle_gamma   90.00
#
_symmetry.space_group_name_H-M   'P 1'
#
loop_
_entity.id
_entity.type
_entity.pdbx_description
1 polymer ?
#
loop_
_entity_poly.entity_id
_entity_poly.type
_entity_poly.pdbx_seq_one_letter_code
_entity_poly.pdbx_strand_id
1 'polypeptide(L)'
;MRFINTPAEIPAGDLCIYGAGGRAAELLAALAAQGRAGQVKCLADSFTPGEFRGLPVLTPDMLLARMASQPLRVVVASTHYRDIVPALARAGVAGILAYDPAPVRCLYRRIFQSPLSPGRITVLDIGAREEHAEALPQEWERLDPEDLAIHGFDPDAGECARVEEKARLMGAECSMTPVGLWSAPGEIPFFTTDPMLSCSCYPFNTAYISRLRYQPDENGEGGTGLLDTLSGFAETRVRVDNLDNLAPGLGLGPGGRPVDFAKLDVQGAELEILRGARNILPDVLAAKVEVWFAPYHKGIPLFAEVDAFLRGQGLSFFGLSGFGARGVGRTVSPVNVAAIPRCADHMGQLVASDAFYFRDPLAEGAPPLPLPRLLRLVVLAEAAHQQEYAFELLRWAAEGPAYPERAAELRQIFNAAAADYAALAPSKENPS
;
A
#
# COMPACT_ATOMS: atom_id res chain seq x y z
N MET A 1 -2.34 -15.23 -5.42
CA MET A 1 -1.29 -14.71 -6.35
C MET A 1 0.03 -14.70 -5.59
N ARG A 2 1.18 -14.82 -6.27
CA ARG A 2 2.49 -14.59 -5.66
C ARG A 2 3.31 -13.60 -6.50
N PHE A 3 4.00 -12.67 -5.85
CA PHE A 3 4.92 -11.76 -6.55
C PHE A 3 6.26 -12.41 -6.86
N ILE A 4 6.80 -12.08 -8.03
CA ILE A 4 8.14 -12.49 -8.48
C ILE A 4 8.92 -11.27 -8.96
N ASN A 5 10.21 -11.22 -8.63
CA ASN A 5 11.11 -10.12 -9.04
C ASN A 5 12.10 -10.60 -10.11
N THR A 6 12.31 -11.91 -10.23
CA THR A 6 13.23 -12.51 -11.20
C THR A 6 12.59 -13.67 -11.94
N PRO A 7 12.90 -13.87 -13.23
CA PRO A 7 12.39 -15.01 -13.98
C PRO A 7 12.78 -16.37 -13.38
N ALA A 8 13.85 -16.43 -12.56
CA ALA A 8 14.28 -17.65 -11.90
C ALA A 8 13.21 -18.25 -10.96
N GLU A 9 12.28 -17.43 -10.48
CA GLU A 9 11.18 -17.85 -9.62
C GLU A 9 10.00 -18.47 -10.39
N ILE A 10 9.95 -18.28 -11.72
CA ILE A 10 8.91 -18.85 -12.56
C ILE A 10 9.20 -20.36 -12.69
N PRO A 11 8.32 -21.26 -12.23
CA PRO A 11 8.58 -22.68 -12.37
C PRO A 11 8.58 -23.09 -13.84
N ALA A 12 9.18 -24.23 -14.17
CA ALA A 12 9.21 -24.73 -15.54
C ALA A 12 7.79 -24.98 -16.11
N GLY A 13 7.66 -24.87 -17.43
CA GLY A 13 6.41 -25.10 -18.16
C GLY A 13 6.15 -24.02 -19.22
N ASP A 14 5.05 -24.21 -19.97
CA ASP A 14 4.57 -23.24 -20.95
C ASP A 14 3.91 -22.05 -20.24
N LEU A 15 4.19 -20.85 -20.74
CA LEU A 15 3.84 -19.57 -20.11
C LEU A 15 2.98 -18.72 -21.03
N CYS A 16 2.05 -17.99 -20.43
CA CYS A 16 1.45 -16.79 -21.00
C CYS A 16 1.87 -15.58 -20.16
N ILE A 17 2.36 -14.52 -20.81
CA ILE A 17 2.63 -13.25 -20.14
C ILE A 17 1.40 -12.34 -20.34
N TYR A 18 0.76 -11.93 -19.24
CA TYR A 18 -0.39 -11.02 -19.30
C TYR A 18 0.08 -9.56 -19.14
N GLY A 19 -0.18 -8.75 -20.16
CA GLY A 19 0.32 -7.39 -20.38
C GLY A 19 1.30 -7.36 -21.55
N ALA A 20 1.13 -6.42 -22.48
CA ALA A 20 1.99 -6.22 -23.66
C ALA A 20 2.76 -4.88 -23.60
N GLY A 21 3.33 -4.57 -22.44
CA GLY A 21 4.03 -3.31 -22.17
C GLY A 21 5.51 -3.46 -21.82
N GLY A 22 6.08 -2.45 -21.16
CA GLY A 22 7.50 -2.41 -20.75
C GLY A 22 7.91 -3.58 -19.85
N ARG A 23 7.11 -3.89 -18.82
CA ARG A 23 7.37 -5.03 -17.90
C ARG A 23 7.41 -6.37 -18.64
N ALA A 24 6.55 -6.56 -19.64
CA ALA A 24 6.55 -7.77 -20.46
C ALA A 24 7.79 -7.85 -21.36
N ALA A 25 8.22 -6.74 -21.96
CA ALA A 25 9.45 -6.67 -22.74
C ALA A 25 10.69 -7.01 -21.90
N GLU A 26 10.76 -6.48 -20.68
CA GLU A 26 11.83 -6.78 -19.73
C GLU A 26 11.84 -8.27 -19.33
N LEU A 27 10.68 -8.82 -18.95
CA LEU A 27 10.55 -10.22 -18.58
C LEU A 27 10.95 -11.16 -19.73
N LEU A 28 10.53 -10.85 -20.97
CA LEU A 28 10.91 -11.60 -22.16
C LEU A 28 12.43 -11.59 -22.37
N ALA A 29 13.08 -10.44 -22.23
CA ALA A 29 14.53 -10.31 -22.37
C ALA A 29 15.25 -11.12 -21.28
N ALA A 30 14.79 -11.06 -20.04
CA ALA A 30 15.37 -11.78 -18.92
C ALA A 30 15.18 -13.30 -19.04
N LEU A 31 14.02 -13.78 -19.51
CA LEU A 31 13.80 -15.19 -19.84
C LEU A 31 14.69 -15.65 -21.01
N ALA A 32 14.86 -14.82 -22.04
CA ALA A 32 15.73 -15.13 -23.18
C ALA A 32 17.20 -15.27 -22.75
N ALA A 33 17.69 -14.38 -21.89
CA ALA A 33 19.05 -14.46 -21.32
C ALA A 33 19.29 -15.75 -20.53
N GLN A 34 18.23 -16.34 -19.96
CA GLN A 34 18.28 -17.63 -19.26
C GLN A 34 18.03 -18.84 -20.19
N GLY A 35 17.94 -18.65 -21.51
CA GLY A 35 17.64 -19.72 -22.47
C GLY A 35 16.19 -20.23 -22.41
N ARG A 36 15.27 -19.46 -21.81
CA ARG A 36 13.87 -19.84 -21.54
C ARG A 36 12.85 -19.17 -22.45
N ALA A 37 13.27 -18.43 -23.47
CA ALA A 37 12.36 -17.76 -24.41
C ALA A 37 11.30 -18.70 -25.00
N GLY A 38 11.67 -19.96 -25.31
CA GLY A 38 10.75 -20.96 -25.87
C GLY A 38 9.62 -21.41 -24.93
N GLN A 39 9.65 -21.03 -23.65
CA GLN A 39 8.56 -21.29 -22.71
C GLN A 39 7.36 -20.35 -22.93
N VAL A 40 7.59 -19.14 -23.47
CA VAL A 40 6.51 -18.17 -23.67
C VAL A 40 5.76 -18.50 -24.96
N LYS A 41 4.48 -18.85 -24.85
CA LYS A 41 3.66 -19.30 -25.99
C LYS A 41 2.77 -18.21 -26.57
N CYS A 42 2.41 -17.24 -25.75
CA CYS A 42 1.60 -16.09 -26.11
C CYS A 42 1.69 -15.01 -25.04
N LEU A 43 1.24 -13.82 -25.41
CA LEU A 43 0.86 -12.79 -24.46
C LEU A 43 -0.68 -12.70 -24.39
N ALA A 44 -1.18 -12.06 -23.35
CA ALA A 44 -2.58 -11.66 -23.27
C ALA A 44 -2.67 -10.19 -22.87
N ASP A 45 -3.64 -9.45 -23.40
CA ASP A 45 -3.88 -8.06 -23.03
C ASP A 45 -5.39 -7.76 -23.15
N SER A 46 -5.86 -6.73 -22.45
CA SER A 46 -7.26 -6.27 -22.49
C SER A 46 -7.67 -5.65 -23.84
N PHE A 47 -6.71 -5.40 -24.73
CA PHE A 47 -6.95 -4.79 -26.06
C PHE A 47 -7.21 -5.84 -27.15
N THR A 48 -7.36 -5.35 -28.39
CA THR A 48 -7.55 -6.15 -29.61
C THR A 48 -6.43 -7.19 -29.79
N PRO A 49 -6.72 -8.41 -30.30
CA PRO A 49 -5.69 -9.38 -30.63
C PRO A 49 -4.63 -8.80 -31.57
N GLY A 50 -3.39 -9.27 -31.43
CA GLY A 50 -2.28 -8.75 -32.22
C GLY A 50 -1.00 -9.53 -32.02
N GLU A 51 0.13 -8.84 -32.12
CA GLU A 51 1.45 -9.42 -31.96
C GLU A 51 2.34 -8.49 -31.12
N PHE A 52 3.15 -9.07 -30.24
CA PHE A 52 4.14 -8.36 -29.46
C PHE A 52 5.48 -9.11 -29.53
N ARG A 53 6.49 -8.48 -30.14
CA ARG A 53 7.85 -9.05 -30.30
C ARG A 53 7.85 -10.49 -30.88
N GLY A 54 7.05 -10.77 -31.91
CA GLY A 54 7.02 -12.09 -32.54
C GLY A 54 6.04 -13.09 -31.90
N LEU A 55 5.35 -12.72 -30.82
CA LEU A 55 4.44 -13.59 -30.09
C LEU A 55 2.99 -13.11 -30.22
N PRO A 56 2.00 -14.02 -30.36
CA PRO A 56 0.60 -13.63 -30.46
C PRO A 56 0.10 -13.03 -29.14
N VAL A 57 -0.62 -11.91 -29.23
CA VAL A 57 -1.34 -11.26 -28.13
C VAL A 57 -2.80 -11.67 -28.21
N LEU A 58 -3.29 -12.33 -27.17
CA LEU A 58 -4.64 -12.84 -27.05
C LEU A 58 -5.51 -11.87 -26.23
N THR A 59 -6.81 -11.82 -26.52
CA THR A 59 -7.77 -11.26 -25.58
C THR A 59 -7.93 -12.18 -24.37
N PRO A 60 -8.53 -11.71 -23.25
CA PRO A 60 -8.75 -12.55 -22.07
C PRO A 60 -9.57 -13.81 -22.39
N ASP A 61 -10.63 -13.68 -23.20
CA ASP A 61 -11.45 -14.83 -23.61
C ASP A 61 -10.68 -15.85 -24.46
N MET A 62 -9.83 -15.36 -25.37
CA MET A 62 -8.96 -16.22 -26.19
C MET A 62 -7.92 -16.94 -25.32
N LEU A 63 -7.38 -16.27 -24.30
CA LEU A 63 -6.48 -16.90 -23.33
C LEU A 63 -7.20 -18.04 -22.60
N LEU A 64 -8.41 -17.80 -22.08
CA LEU A 64 -9.19 -18.82 -21.35
C LEU A 64 -9.51 -20.02 -22.25
N ALA A 65 -9.95 -19.77 -23.49
CA ALA A 65 -10.20 -20.83 -24.47
C ALA A 65 -8.93 -21.65 -24.78
N ARG A 66 -7.77 -20.99 -24.89
CA ARG A 66 -6.49 -21.67 -25.07
C ARG A 66 -6.11 -22.51 -23.86
N MET A 67 -6.28 -21.96 -22.65
CA MET A 67 -5.97 -22.65 -21.39
C MET A 67 -6.80 -23.92 -21.18
N ALA A 68 -8.01 -23.98 -21.74
CA ALA A 68 -8.84 -25.19 -21.71
C ALA A 68 -8.25 -26.36 -22.52
N SER A 69 -7.37 -26.10 -23.48
CA SER A 69 -6.75 -27.13 -24.35
C SER A 69 -5.24 -27.29 -24.13
N GLN A 70 -4.55 -26.23 -23.71
CA GLN A 70 -3.12 -26.21 -23.41
C GLN A 70 -2.91 -25.58 -22.03
N PRO A 71 -2.44 -26.31 -21.02
CA PRO A 71 -2.18 -25.72 -19.70
C PRO A 71 -1.06 -24.68 -19.81
N LEU A 72 -1.38 -23.43 -19.49
CA LEU A 72 -0.44 -22.32 -19.47
C LEU A 72 -0.36 -21.76 -18.05
N ARG A 73 0.86 -21.43 -17.60
CA ARG A 73 1.03 -20.62 -16.40
C ARG A 73 0.95 -19.15 -16.77
N VAL A 74 0.16 -18.39 -16.04
CA VAL A 74 -0.01 -16.96 -16.28
C VAL A 74 0.95 -16.16 -15.41
N VAL A 75 1.76 -15.33 -16.05
CA VAL A 75 2.61 -14.33 -15.41
C VAL A 75 2.11 -12.94 -15.79
N VAL A 76 1.52 -12.23 -14.85
CA VAL A 76 1.03 -10.86 -15.06
C VAL A 76 2.21 -9.91 -14.98
N ALA A 77 2.60 -9.33 -16.11
CA ALA A 77 3.66 -8.34 -16.24
C ALA A 77 3.04 -6.98 -16.63
N SER A 78 2.18 -6.46 -15.76
CA SER A 78 1.43 -5.22 -15.95
C SER A 78 1.40 -4.41 -14.65
N THR A 79 1.32 -3.08 -14.76
CA THR A 79 1.03 -2.18 -13.64
C THR A 79 -0.43 -2.29 -13.19
N HIS A 80 -1.33 -2.74 -14.07
CA HIS A 80 -2.75 -2.96 -13.79
C HIS A 80 -3.04 -4.36 -13.21
N TYR A 81 -2.05 -5.00 -12.59
CA TYR A 81 -2.20 -6.36 -12.07
C TYR A 81 -3.34 -6.47 -11.03
N ARG A 82 -3.67 -5.38 -10.34
CA ARG A 82 -4.76 -5.29 -9.35
C ARG A 82 -6.16 -5.55 -9.91
N ASP A 83 -6.36 -5.31 -11.21
CA ASP A 83 -7.63 -5.57 -11.89
C ASP A 83 -7.56 -6.88 -12.66
N ILE A 84 -6.40 -7.14 -13.27
CA ILE A 84 -6.13 -8.35 -14.06
C ILE A 84 -6.22 -9.61 -13.20
N VAL A 85 -5.57 -9.61 -12.02
CA VAL A 85 -5.48 -10.82 -11.18
C VAL A 85 -6.85 -11.23 -10.65
N PRO A 86 -7.68 -10.35 -10.05
CA PRO A 86 -9.04 -10.71 -9.66
C PRO A 86 -9.92 -11.14 -10.83
N ALA A 87 -9.80 -10.50 -12.00
CA ALA A 87 -10.54 -10.89 -13.20
C ALA A 87 -10.18 -12.31 -13.66
N LEU A 88 -8.89 -12.64 -13.73
CA LEU A 88 -8.41 -13.98 -14.06
C LEU A 88 -8.81 -15.02 -13.01
N ALA A 89 -8.71 -14.68 -11.73
CA ALA A 89 -9.11 -15.56 -10.64
C ALA A 89 -10.63 -15.86 -10.67
N ARG A 90 -11.48 -14.86 -10.95
CA ARG A 90 -12.92 -15.04 -11.19
C ARG A 90 -13.21 -15.96 -12.37
N ALA A 91 -12.37 -15.91 -13.40
CA ALA A 91 -12.43 -16.81 -14.55
C ALA A 91 -11.86 -18.22 -14.27
N GLY A 92 -11.45 -18.53 -13.02
CA GLY A 92 -10.96 -19.85 -12.63
C GLY A 92 -9.46 -20.08 -12.85
N VAL A 93 -8.69 -19.03 -13.18
CA VAL A 93 -7.24 -19.14 -13.33
C VAL A 93 -6.57 -19.16 -11.96
N ALA A 94 -5.87 -20.24 -11.63
CA ALA A 94 -5.14 -20.41 -10.38
C ALA A 94 -3.62 -20.29 -10.57
N GLY A 95 -2.88 -20.08 -9.48
CA GLY A 95 -1.41 -20.06 -9.50
C GLY A 95 -0.80 -18.89 -10.28
N ILE A 96 -1.51 -17.76 -10.33
CA ILE A 96 -1.07 -16.54 -11.03
C ILE A 96 0.17 -15.96 -10.34
N LEU A 97 1.21 -15.70 -11.14
CA LEU A 97 2.41 -14.99 -10.72
C LEU A 97 2.30 -13.53 -11.18
N ALA A 98 2.66 -12.57 -10.33
CA ALA A 98 2.76 -11.15 -10.71
C ALA A 98 4.24 -10.76 -10.79
N TYR A 99 4.69 -10.38 -11.98
CA TYR A 99 6.05 -9.90 -12.20
C TYR A 99 6.13 -8.40 -11.96
N ASP A 100 6.86 -8.03 -10.91
CA ASP A 100 7.17 -6.65 -10.62
C ASP A 100 8.65 -6.50 -10.23
N PRO A 101 9.50 -5.91 -11.09
CA PRO A 101 10.90 -5.70 -10.79
C PRO A 101 11.13 -4.53 -9.82
N ALA A 102 10.16 -3.64 -9.61
CA ALA A 102 10.33 -2.37 -8.91
C ALA A 102 10.26 -2.42 -7.38
N PRO A 103 9.38 -3.19 -6.70
CA PRO A 103 9.45 -3.28 -5.25
C PRO A 103 10.63 -4.18 -4.87
N VAL A 104 11.68 -3.56 -4.32
CA VAL A 104 12.80 -4.30 -3.74
C VAL A 104 12.36 -4.89 -2.40
N ARG A 105 12.35 -6.23 -2.31
CA ARG A 105 11.82 -7.01 -1.20
C ARG A 105 12.85 -8.00 -0.64
N CYS A 106 14.12 -7.58 -0.62
CA CYS A 106 15.22 -8.50 -0.32
C CYS A 106 15.14 -8.98 1.13
N LEU A 107 14.90 -8.09 2.09
CA LEU A 107 14.75 -8.44 3.51
C LEU A 107 13.49 -9.25 3.74
N TYR A 108 12.34 -8.81 3.22
CA TYR A 108 11.07 -9.52 3.31
C TYR A 108 11.21 -10.99 2.88
N ARG A 109 11.72 -11.23 1.68
CA ARG A 109 11.87 -12.59 1.17
C ARG A 109 12.81 -13.43 2.00
N ARG A 110 13.99 -12.89 2.35
CA ARG A 110 14.97 -13.63 3.14
C ARG A 110 14.43 -13.98 4.53
N ILE A 111 13.65 -13.08 5.14
CA ILE A 111 13.02 -13.32 6.44
C ILE A 111 11.91 -14.37 6.33
N PHE A 112 10.95 -14.19 5.42
CA PHE A 112 9.79 -15.08 5.30
C PHE A 112 10.12 -16.47 4.77
N GLN A 113 11.21 -16.62 4.00
CA GLN A 113 11.70 -17.91 3.53
C GLN A 113 12.67 -18.59 4.52
N SER A 114 13.00 -17.94 5.63
CA SER A 114 13.89 -18.50 6.66
C SER A 114 13.11 -19.21 7.77
N PRO A 115 13.78 -20.04 8.59
CA PRO A 115 13.21 -20.55 9.85
C PRO A 115 12.83 -19.47 10.87
N LEU A 116 13.26 -18.21 10.66
CA LEU A 116 12.91 -17.07 11.50
C LEU A 116 11.62 -16.37 11.06
N SER A 117 10.93 -16.88 10.04
CA SER A 117 9.69 -16.27 9.54
C SER A 117 8.74 -15.94 10.70
N PRO A 118 8.31 -14.67 10.83
CA PRO A 118 7.48 -14.26 11.96
C PRO A 118 6.03 -14.74 11.84
N GLY A 119 5.65 -15.37 10.73
CA GLY A 119 4.26 -15.65 10.34
C GLY A 119 3.59 -14.39 9.77
N ARG A 120 2.25 -14.40 9.74
CA ARG A 120 1.47 -13.29 9.15
C ARG A 120 1.71 -11.95 9.85
N ILE A 121 1.59 -10.89 9.06
CA ILE A 121 1.56 -9.49 9.49
C ILE A 121 0.10 -9.10 9.69
N THR A 122 -0.25 -8.69 10.90
CA THR A 122 -1.60 -8.25 11.24
C THR A 122 -1.76 -6.77 10.92
N VAL A 123 -2.71 -6.47 10.03
CA VAL A 123 -2.94 -5.14 9.47
C VAL A 123 -4.31 -4.62 9.87
N LEU A 124 -4.36 -3.37 10.29
CA LEU A 124 -5.57 -2.61 10.52
C LEU A 124 -5.74 -1.61 9.36
N ASP A 125 -6.82 -1.72 8.58
CA ASP A 125 -7.13 -0.83 7.46
C ASP A 125 -8.40 -0.02 7.71
N ILE A 126 -8.22 1.27 7.98
CA ILE A 126 -9.30 2.16 8.37
C ILE A 126 -9.59 3.10 7.20
N GLY A 127 -10.85 3.10 6.76
CA GLY A 127 -11.28 3.74 5.51
C GLY A 127 -10.89 2.90 4.29
N ALA A 128 -11.18 1.61 4.32
CA ALA A 128 -10.83 0.68 3.25
C ALA A 128 -11.92 0.70 2.17
N ARG A 129 -11.70 1.44 1.06
CA ARG A 129 -12.62 1.52 -0.09
C ARG A 129 -11.95 1.05 -1.37
N GLU A 130 -12.72 0.43 -2.27
CA GLU A 130 -12.21 -0.11 -3.54
C GLU A 130 -12.13 0.96 -4.64
N GLU A 131 -12.75 2.14 -4.49
CA GLU A 131 -13.00 3.07 -5.61
C GLU A 131 -11.78 3.76 -6.24
N HIS A 132 -10.59 3.54 -5.70
CA HIS A 132 -9.36 3.73 -6.47
C HIS A 132 -8.81 2.37 -6.83
N ALA A 133 -8.07 2.26 -7.92
CA ALA A 133 -7.29 1.08 -8.26
C ALA A 133 -6.23 0.69 -7.18
N GLU A 134 -6.43 1.01 -5.90
CA GLU A 134 -5.63 0.93 -4.68
C GLU A 134 -6.35 0.19 -3.53
N ALA A 135 -7.25 -0.76 -3.82
CA ALA A 135 -7.94 -1.58 -2.79
C ALA A 135 -7.00 -2.39 -1.85
N LEU A 136 -5.69 -2.32 -2.07
CA LEU A 136 -4.65 -2.61 -1.09
C LEU A 136 -3.78 -1.35 -1.04
N PRO A 137 -3.58 -0.69 0.14
CA PRO A 137 -2.58 0.34 0.32
C PRO A 137 -1.30 0.00 -0.46
N GLN A 138 -0.74 0.99 -1.16
CA GLN A 138 0.44 0.84 -2.03
C GLN A 138 1.62 0.14 -1.33
N GLU A 139 1.64 0.17 0.00
CA GLU A 139 2.62 -0.46 0.86
C GLU A 139 2.42 -1.97 1.02
N TRP A 140 1.18 -2.46 0.96
CA TRP A 140 0.85 -3.90 1.02
C TRP A 140 1.19 -4.63 -0.27
N GLU A 141 1.26 -3.91 -1.38
CA GLU A 141 1.69 -4.47 -2.66
C GLU A 141 3.07 -5.14 -2.55
N ARG A 142 3.90 -4.68 -1.60
CA ARG A 142 5.27 -5.16 -1.40
C ARG A 142 5.36 -6.45 -0.59
N LEU A 143 4.24 -6.94 -0.07
CA LEU A 143 4.13 -8.19 0.66
C LEU A 143 3.26 -9.17 -0.12
N ASP A 144 3.52 -10.47 0.01
CA ASP A 144 2.65 -11.46 -0.61
C ASP A 144 1.32 -11.53 0.18
N PRO A 145 0.16 -11.55 -0.51
CA PRO A 145 -1.15 -11.54 0.15
C PRO A 145 -1.33 -12.62 1.22
N GLU A 146 -0.72 -13.80 1.05
CA GLU A 146 -0.83 -14.93 1.99
C GLU A 146 -0.17 -14.67 3.36
N ASP A 147 0.75 -13.70 3.41
CA ASP A 147 1.44 -13.26 4.62
C ASP A 147 0.70 -12.14 5.35
N LEU A 148 -0.46 -11.70 4.86
CA LEU A 148 -1.26 -10.65 5.46
C LEU A 148 -2.50 -11.22 6.17
N ALA A 149 -2.80 -10.65 7.34
CA ALA A 149 -4.08 -10.81 8.04
C ALA A 149 -4.71 -9.43 8.25
N ILE A 150 -5.68 -9.08 7.42
CA ILE A 150 -6.27 -7.74 7.32
C ILE A 150 -7.57 -7.67 8.11
N HIS A 151 -7.67 -6.66 8.96
CA HIS A 151 -8.89 -6.25 9.65
C HIS A 151 -9.23 -4.84 9.20
N GLY A 152 -10.24 -4.71 8.35
CA GLY A 152 -10.61 -3.43 7.76
C GLY A 152 -11.95 -2.88 8.25
N PHE A 153 -12.13 -1.57 8.09
CA PHE A 153 -13.29 -0.81 8.55
C PHE A 153 -13.70 0.20 7.49
N ASP A 154 -14.98 0.18 7.14
CA ASP A 154 -15.65 1.21 6.36
C ASP A 154 -17.13 1.22 6.75
N PRO A 155 -17.83 2.37 6.86
CA PRO A 155 -19.26 2.37 7.16
C PRO A 155 -20.14 1.78 6.05
N ASP A 156 -19.64 1.68 4.81
CA ASP A 156 -20.37 1.11 3.67
C ASP A 156 -20.19 -0.43 3.61
N ALA A 157 -21.28 -1.15 3.89
CA ALA A 157 -21.29 -2.60 3.85
C ALA A 157 -21.07 -3.19 2.44
N GLY A 158 -21.45 -2.46 1.39
CA GLY A 158 -21.20 -2.85 0.01
C GLY A 158 -19.72 -2.76 -0.34
N GLU A 159 -19.06 -1.69 0.08
CA GLU A 159 -17.60 -1.53 -0.06
C GLU A 159 -16.84 -2.59 0.74
N CYS A 160 -17.27 -2.87 1.98
CA CYS A 160 -16.71 -3.94 2.79
C CYS A 160 -16.74 -5.30 2.05
N ALA A 161 -17.89 -5.66 1.49
CA ALA A 161 -18.04 -6.93 0.75
C ALA A 161 -17.15 -7.00 -0.50
N ARG A 162 -17.01 -5.87 -1.21
CA ARG A 162 -16.13 -5.74 -2.39
C ARG A 162 -14.65 -5.93 -2.03
N VAL A 163 -14.20 -5.27 -0.97
CA VAL A 163 -12.83 -5.39 -0.45
C VAL A 163 -12.52 -6.83 -0.01
N GLU A 164 -13.43 -7.49 0.71
CA GLU A 164 -13.28 -8.90 1.10
C GLU A 164 -13.18 -9.84 -0.10
N GLU A 165 -14.05 -9.66 -1.11
CA GLU A 165 -14.01 -10.48 -2.32
C GLU A 165 -12.66 -10.30 -3.05
N LYS A 166 -12.21 -9.07 -3.22
CA LYS A 166 -10.95 -8.76 -3.89
C LYS A 166 -9.77 -9.33 -3.14
N ALA A 167 -9.69 -9.13 -1.82
CA ALA A 167 -8.64 -9.69 -0.98
C ALA A 167 -8.59 -11.23 -1.10
N ARG A 168 -9.75 -11.90 -1.07
CA ARG A 168 -9.85 -13.35 -1.27
C ARG A 168 -9.35 -13.79 -2.64
N LEU A 169 -9.69 -13.07 -3.71
CA LEU A 169 -9.21 -13.36 -5.08
C LEU A 169 -7.70 -13.16 -5.22
N MET A 170 -7.13 -12.21 -4.46
CA MET A 170 -5.69 -11.98 -4.40
C MET A 170 -4.95 -13.02 -3.53
N GLY A 171 -5.65 -13.63 -2.57
CA GLY A 171 -5.14 -14.66 -1.68
C GLY A 171 -4.82 -14.17 -0.26
N ALA A 172 -5.34 -13.02 0.16
CA ALA A 172 -5.17 -12.49 1.51
C ALA A 172 -6.28 -12.98 2.47
N GLU A 173 -5.93 -13.14 3.76
CA GLU A 173 -6.93 -13.19 4.83
C GLU A 173 -7.40 -11.76 5.09
N CYS A 174 -8.68 -11.48 4.84
CA CYS A 174 -9.29 -10.17 5.08
C CYS A 174 -10.66 -10.35 5.74
N SER A 175 -10.92 -9.50 6.74
CA SER A 175 -12.22 -9.36 7.38
C SER A 175 -12.56 -7.88 7.48
N MET A 176 -13.75 -7.51 7.03
CA MET A 176 -14.24 -6.15 7.03
C MET A 176 -15.37 -5.97 8.05
N THR A 177 -15.32 -4.89 8.82
CA THR A 177 -16.39 -4.51 9.75
C THR A 177 -17.12 -3.28 9.22
N PRO A 178 -18.42 -3.38 8.88
CA PRO A 178 -19.18 -2.29 8.27
C PRO A 178 -19.61 -1.24 9.30
N VAL A 179 -18.66 -0.44 9.79
CA VAL A 179 -18.86 0.57 10.83
C VAL A 179 -17.86 1.71 10.67
N GLY A 180 -18.30 2.94 10.93
CA GLY A 180 -17.36 4.06 11.08
C GLY A 180 -16.59 3.94 12.40
N LEU A 181 -15.36 4.45 12.42
CA LEU A 181 -14.57 4.50 13.65
C LEU A 181 -14.50 5.92 14.21
N TRP A 182 -14.50 6.03 15.54
CA TRP A 182 -14.39 7.26 16.29
C TRP A 182 -13.77 7.03 17.67
N SER A 183 -13.72 8.06 18.52
CA SER A 183 -13.23 7.96 19.89
C SER A 183 -14.18 7.25 20.87
N ALA A 184 -15.47 7.14 20.52
CA ALA A 184 -16.50 6.48 21.33
C ALA A 184 -17.67 6.00 20.45
N PRO A 185 -18.51 5.05 20.92
CA PRO A 185 -19.66 4.58 20.16
C PRO A 185 -20.76 5.63 20.10
N GLY A 186 -21.46 5.69 18.97
CA GLY A 186 -22.58 6.61 18.79
C GLY A 186 -22.97 6.84 17.35
N GLU A 187 -23.60 7.99 17.11
CA GLU A 187 -24.04 8.40 15.78
C GLU A 187 -23.62 9.87 15.55
N ILE A 188 -22.74 10.11 14.59
CA ILE A 188 -22.11 11.42 14.35
C ILE A 188 -22.51 11.99 12.99
N PRO A 189 -22.42 13.31 12.79
CA PRO A 189 -22.67 13.91 11.48
C PRO A 189 -21.66 13.39 10.46
N PHE A 190 -22.11 13.17 9.23
CA PHE A 190 -21.27 12.79 8.10
C PHE A 190 -21.64 13.64 6.88
N PHE A 191 -20.70 14.44 6.42
CA PHE A 191 -20.88 15.39 5.34
C PHE A 191 -20.43 14.77 4.03
N THR A 192 -21.36 14.55 3.12
CA THR A 192 -21.12 13.88 1.86
C THR A 192 -20.98 14.85 0.69
N THR A 193 -20.22 14.45 -0.33
CA THR A 193 -20.05 15.18 -1.59
C THR A 193 -19.78 14.17 -2.70
N ASP A 194 -19.94 14.60 -3.94
CA ASP A 194 -19.41 13.94 -5.14
C ASP A 194 -18.14 14.69 -5.57
N PRO A 195 -16.96 14.03 -5.66
CA PRO A 195 -16.70 12.60 -5.40
C PRO A 195 -16.74 12.21 -3.92
N MET A 196 -17.14 10.96 -3.64
CA MET A 196 -17.29 10.41 -2.28
C MET A 196 -16.00 10.46 -1.43
N LEU A 197 -14.85 10.57 -2.09
CA LEU A 197 -13.53 10.60 -1.47
C LEU A 197 -13.25 11.87 -0.66
N SER A 198 -14.08 12.90 -0.81
CA SER A 198 -14.00 14.12 -0.01
C SER A 198 -15.00 14.13 1.16
N CYS A 199 -15.74 13.04 1.39
CA CYS A 199 -16.69 12.96 2.51
C CYS A 199 -15.95 12.90 3.86
N SER A 200 -16.48 13.56 4.88
CA SER A 200 -15.84 13.63 6.19
C SER A 200 -16.86 13.73 7.33
N CYS A 201 -16.45 13.37 8.54
CA CYS A 201 -17.20 13.67 9.76
C CYS A 201 -17.12 15.16 10.15
N TYR A 202 -16.30 15.96 9.44
CA TYR A 202 -16.15 17.39 9.62
C TYR A 202 -16.79 18.19 8.47
N PRO A 203 -17.46 19.32 8.75
CA PRO A 203 -18.10 20.10 7.70
C PRO A 203 -17.07 20.78 6.80
N PHE A 204 -17.34 20.87 5.50
CA PHE A 204 -16.45 21.53 4.54
C PHE A 204 -16.15 22.99 4.91
N ASN A 205 -14.89 23.39 4.74
CA ASN A 205 -14.47 24.78 4.85
C ASN A 205 -14.51 25.47 3.48
N THR A 206 -15.71 25.66 2.93
CA THR A 206 -15.90 26.24 1.58
C THR A 206 -15.22 27.61 1.39
N ALA A 207 -15.14 28.42 2.45
CA ALA A 207 -14.42 29.69 2.44
C ALA A 207 -12.90 29.51 2.22
N TYR A 208 -12.32 28.43 2.74
CA TYR A 208 -10.92 28.07 2.51
C TYR A 208 -10.73 27.37 1.16
N ILE A 209 -11.55 26.36 0.86
CA ILE A 209 -11.47 25.53 -0.34
C ILE A 209 -11.63 26.37 -1.62
N SER A 210 -12.53 27.37 -1.64
CA SER A 210 -12.73 28.25 -2.80
C SER A 210 -11.46 29.00 -3.26
N ARG A 211 -10.45 29.10 -2.39
CA ARG A 211 -9.17 29.74 -2.69
C ARG A 211 -8.18 28.80 -3.38
N LEU A 212 -8.46 27.51 -3.40
CA LEU A 212 -7.56 26.45 -3.84
C LEU A 212 -7.88 26.02 -5.27
N ARG A 213 -6.82 25.73 -6.05
CA ARG A 213 -6.92 25.21 -7.41
C ARG A 213 -6.51 23.75 -7.45
N TYR A 214 -7.36 22.89 -8.02
CA TYR A 214 -7.01 21.49 -8.27
C TYR A 214 -5.94 21.36 -9.35
N GLN A 215 -5.03 20.40 -9.20
CA GLN A 215 -3.94 20.20 -10.13
C GLN A 215 -4.40 19.66 -11.48
N PRO A 216 -3.69 19.96 -12.58
CA PRO A 216 -3.86 19.21 -13.82
C PRO A 216 -3.58 17.74 -13.60
N ASP A 217 -4.50 16.88 -14.04
CA ASP A 217 -4.21 15.45 -14.19
C ASP A 217 -3.23 15.21 -15.36
N GLU A 218 -2.92 13.95 -15.61
CA GLU A 218 -2.06 13.51 -16.72
C GLU A 218 -2.58 13.87 -18.12
N ASN A 219 -3.88 14.19 -18.24
CA ASN A 219 -4.52 14.66 -19.47
C ASN A 219 -4.47 16.19 -19.61
N GLY A 220 -3.91 16.89 -18.62
CA GLY A 220 -3.89 18.35 -18.56
C GLY A 220 -5.20 18.95 -18.06
N GLU A 221 -6.13 18.15 -17.54
CA GLU A 221 -7.37 18.61 -16.92
C GLU A 221 -7.07 19.09 -15.50
N GLY A 222 -6.77 20.38 -15.38
CA GLY A 222 -6.75 21.09 -14.11
C GLY A 222 -6.39 22.55 -14.27
N GLY A 223 -6.54 23.29 -13.18
CA GLY A 223 -6.73 24.74 -13.26
C GLY A 223 -8.09 25.23 -12.76
N THR A 224 -9.03 24.31 -12.53
CA THR A 224 -10.33 24.58 -11.90
C THR A 224 -10.18 24.84 -10.41
N GLY A 225 -11.12 25.59 -9.84
CA GLY A 225 -11.19 25.75 -8.39
C GLY A 225 -11.53 24.40 -7.75
N LEU A 226 -10.86 24.07 -6.65
CA LEU A 226 -11.09 22.84 -5.90
C LEU A 226 -12.52 22.74 -5.39
N LEU A 227 -13.18 23.87 -5.11
CA LEU A 227 -14.59 23.87 -4.74
C LEU A 227 -15.50 23.53 -5.94
N ASP A 228 -15.07 23.86 -7.16
CA ASP A 228 -15.85 23.63 -8.38
C ASP A 228 -15.83 22.16 -8.81
N THR A 229 -14.91 21.36 -8.25
CA THR A 229 -14.84 19.91 -8.44
C THR A 229 -15.73 19.15 -7.46
N LEU A 230 -16.40 19.85 -6.54
CA LEU A 230 -17.26 19.25 -5.52
C LEU A 230 -18.72 19.59 -5.80
N SER A 231 -19.59 18.58 -5.69
CA SER A 231 -21.02 18.76 -5.84
C SER A 231 -21.81 17.83 -4.91
N GLY A 232 -23.14 17.93 -4.89
CA GLY A 232 -23.95 16.97 -4.13
C GLY A 232 -23.79 17.04 -2.60
N PHE A 233 -23.45 18.21 -2.06
CA PHE A 233 -23.29 18.41 -0.61
C PHE A 233 -24.55 18.00 0.15
N ALA A 234 -24.39 17.07 1.10
CA ALA A 234 -25.45 16.68 2.03
C ALA A 234 -24.89 16.41 3.43
N GLU A 235 -25.76 16.46 4.43
CA GLU A 235 -25.46 16.02 5.79
C GLU A 235 -26.30 14.78 6.10
N THR A 236 -25.60 13.71 6.47
CA THR A 236 -26.19 12.45 6.92
C THR A 236 -25.68 12.15 8.33
N ARG A 237 -26.10 11.01 8.89
CA ARG A 237 -25.54 10.49 10.12
C ARG A 237 -24.95 9.11 9.87
N VAL A 238 -23.81 8.86 10.50
CA VAL A 238 -23.11 7.58 10.40
C VAL A 238 -22.97 6.98 11.79
N ARG A 239 -23.23 5.68 11.90
CA ARG A 239 -22.97 4.92 13.11
C ARG A 239 -21.46 4.72 13.26
N VAL A 240 -20.96 5.00 14.46
CA VAL A 240 -19.56 4.82 14.81
C VAL A 240 -19.37 3.98 16.06
N ASP A 241 -18.21 3.36 16.16
CA ASP A 241 -17.70 2.69 17.36
C ASP A 241 -16.22 3.04 17.57
N ASN A 242 -15.64 2.63 18.69
CA ASN A 242 -14.19 2.77 18.93
C ASN A 242 -13.48 1.42 18.81
N LEU A 243 -12.20 1.47 18.45
CA LEU A 243 -11.38 0.28 18.24
C LEU A 243 -11.21 -0.56 19.51
N ASP A 244 -11.07 0.07 20.68
CA ASP A 244 -10.92 -0.65 21.95
C ASP A 244 -12.15 -1.53 22.28
N ASN A 245 -13.34 -1.12 21.83
CA ASN A 245 -14.59 -1.89 21.99
C ASN A 245 -14.70 -3.03 20.97
N LEU A 246 -14.29 -2.80 19.71
CA LEU A 246 -14.44 -3.78 18.64
C LEU A 246 -13.33 -4.83 18.62
N ALA A 247 -12.10 -4.44 18.94
CA ALA A 247 -10.91 -5.26 18.80
C ALA A 247 -10.99 -6.64 19.51
N PRO A 248 -11.52 -6.77 20.74
CA PRO A 248 -11.64 -8.08 21.39
C PRO A 248 -12.48 -9.08 20.59
N GLY A 249 -13.58 -8.61 19.98
CA GLY A 249 -14.44 -9.44 19.12
C GLY A 249 -13.77 -9.89 17.82
N LEU A 250 -12.73 -9.16 17.40
CA LEU A 250 -11.89 -9.48 16.24
C LEU A 250 -10.63 -10.29 16.62
N GLY A 251 -10.46 -10.59 17.92
CA GLY A 251 -9.26 -11.27 18.43
C GLY A 251 -8.01 -10.39 18.39
N LEU A 252 -8.15 -9.06 18.47
CA LEU A 252 -7.07 -8.09 18.47
C LEU A 252 -6.85 -7.47 19.86
N GLY A 253 -5.62 -7.01 20.11
CA GLY A 253 -5.27 -6.28 21.33
C GLY A 253 -4.89 -7.19 22.52
N PRO A 254 -5.06 -6.72 23.77
CA PRO A 254 -4.63 -7.45 24.96
C PRO A 254 -5.25 -8.86 25.06
N GLY A 255 -4.40 -9.89 25.03
CA GLY A 255 -4.83 -11.29 25.04
C GLY A 255 -5.19 -11.87 23.66
N GLY A 256 -5.16 -11.04 22.61
CA GLY A 256 -5.33 -11.41 21.21
C GLY A 256 -4.06 -11.26 20.37
N ARG A 257 -4.23 -11.14 19.05
CA ARG A 257 -3.14 -10.84 18.13
C ARG A 257 -2.79 -9.33 18.22
N PRO A 258 -1.51 -8.98 18.36
CA PRO A 258 -1.08 -7.59 18.28
C PRO A 258 -1.25 -7.05 16.85
N VAL A 259 -1.55 -5.76 16.73
CA VAL A 259 -1.56 -5.08 15.42
C VAL A 259 -0.14 -4.69 15.07
N ASP A 260 0.30 -5.03 13.85
CA ASP A 260 1.66 -4.72 13.39
C ASP A 260 1.67 -3.42 12.58
N PHE A 261 0.69 -3.23 11.70
CA PHE A 261 0.55 -2.04 10.87
C PHE A 261 -0.86 -1.45 10.95
N ALA A 262 -0.96 -0.13 11.09
CA ALA A 262 -2.23 0.59 11.03
C ALA A 262 -2.22 1.63 9.90
N LYS A 263 -3.17 1.50 8.96
CA LYS A 263 -3.45 2.53 7.95
C LYS A 263 -4.75 3.24 8.30
N LEU A 264 -4.69 4.57 8.32
CA LEU A 264 -5.83 5.45 8.57
C LEU A 264 -5.93 6.46 7.44
N ASP A 265 -7.03 6.41 6.68
CA ASP A 265 -7.34 7.35 5.59
C ASP A 265 -8.86 7.55 5.57
N VAL A 266 -9.32 8.53 6.34
CA VAL A 266 -10.74 8.75 6.64
C VAL A 266 -11.10 10.24 6.63
N GLN A 267 -10.35 11.04 5.87
CA GLN A 267 -10.66 12.44 5.59
C GLN A 267 -10.82 13.29 6.85
N GLY A 268 -9.92 13.13 7.83
CA GLY A 268 -9.81 14.01 8.99
C GLY A 268 -10.22 13.42 10.34
N ALA A 269 -10.82 12.23 10.36
CA ALA A 269 -11.22 11.55 11.60
C ALA A 269 -10.06 10.84 12.32
N GLU A 270 -8.83 10.88 11.77
CA GLU A 270 -7.71 10.04 12.20
C GLU A 270 -7.39 10.21 13.69
N LEU A 271 -7.32 11.46 14.19
CA LEU A 271 -7.02 11.71 15.61
C LEU A 271 -8.08 11.14 16.56
N GLU A 272 -9.36 11.19 16.18
CA GLU A 272 -10.45 10.69 17.00
C GLU A 272 -10.45 9.17 17.06
N ILE A 273 -10.17 8.52 15.92
CA ILE A 273 -10.00 7.07 15.85
C ILE A 273 -8.81 6.63 16.70
N LEU A 274 -7.67 7.32 16.59
CA LEU A 274 -6.48 7.05 17.41
C LEU A 274 -6.80 7.20 18.92
N ARG A 275 -7.59 8.20 19.31
CA ARG A 275 -8.03 8.37 20.71
C ARG A 275 -8.89 7.23 21.24
N GLY A 276 -9.61 6.53 20.35
CA GLY A 276 -10.43 5.35 20.64
C GLY A 276 -9.70 4.00 20.52
N ALA A 277 -8.38 4.01 20.32
CA ALA A 277 -7.55 2.82 20.07
C ALA A 277 -6.46 2.62 21.13
N ARG A 278 -6.70 3.02 22.38
CA ARG A 278 -5.66 3.11 23.43
C ARG A 278 -5.09 1.75 23.81
N ASN A 279 -5.88 0.69 23.67
CA ASN A 279 -5.44 -0.68 23.96
C ASN A 279 -4.77 -1.35 22.75
N ILE A 280 -4.85 -0.74 21.57
CA ILE A 280 -4.28 -1.27 20.32
C ILE A 280 -2.96 -0.57 19.96
N LEU A 281 -2.91 0.75 20.12
CA LEU A 281 -1.75 1.57 19.77
C LEU A 281 -0.42 1.16 20.43
N PRO A 282 -0.39 0.65 21.68
CA PRO A 282 0.86 0.20 22.29
C PRO A 282 1.57 -0.92 21.50
N ASP A 283 0.81 -1.72 20.77
CA ASP A 283 1.35 -2.81 19.96
C ASP A 283 1.75 -2.35 18.56
N VAL A 284 1.13 -1.31 17.99
CA VAL A 284 1.37 -0.90 16.59
C VAL A 284 2.86 -0.63 16.32
N LEU A 285 3.44 -1.38 15.37
CA LEU A 285 4.86 -1.26 14.98
C LEU A 285 5.07 -0.17 13.94
N ALA A 286 4.11 0.04 13.05
CA ALA A 286 4.16 1.09 12.06
C ALA A 286 2.76 1.62 11.73
N ALA A 287 2.67 2.88 11.37
CA ALA A 287 1.41 3.49 10.96
C ALA A 287 1.58 4.39 9.74
N LYS A 288 0.59 4.37 8.85
CA LYS A 288 0.39 5.36 7.80
C LYS A 288 -0.90 6.11 8.10
N VAL A 289 -0.82 7.42 8.24
CA VAL A 289 -1.96 8.24 8.66
C VAL A 289 -2.12 9.40 7.68
N GLU A 290 -3.30 9.56 7.09
CA GLU A 290 -3.65 10.76 6.34
C GLU A 290 -3.61 11.96 7.30
N VAL A 291 -2.89 13.01 6.91
CA VAL A 291 -2.68 14.20 7.73
C VAL A 291 -2.93 15.46 6.94
N TRP A 292 -3.52 16.45 7.61
CA TRP A 292 -3.92 17.71 7.02
C TRP A 292 -3.04 18.85 7.49
N PHE A 293 -2.50 19.63 6.55
CA PHE A 293 -1.67 20.82 6.83
C PHE A 293 -2.47 22.12 6.74
N ALA A 294 -3.71 22.02 6.31
CA ALA A 294 -4.62 23.14 6.16
C ALA A 294 -6.07 22.74 6.51
N PRO A 295 -6.90 23.70 6.94
CA PRO A 295 -8.26 23.42 7.41
C PRO A 295 -9.22 23.21 6.22
N TYR A 296 -9.04 22.10 5.50
CA TYR A 296 -9.91 21.70 4.39
C TYR A 296 -11.35 21.46 4.86
N HIS A 297 -11.51 20.74 5.97
CA HIS A 297 -12.73 20.74 6.77
C HIS A 297 -12.60 21.68 7.97
N LYS A 298 -13.73 22.19 8.47
CA LYS A 298 -13.77 23.07 9.64
C LYS A 298 -13.58 22.23 10.90
N GLY A 299 -12.62 22.62 11.74
CA GLY A 299 -12.34 21.94 13.01
C GLY A 299 -11.60 20.61 12.85
N ILE A 300 -11.13 20.29 11.65
CA ILE A 300 -10.27 19.12 11.41
C ILE A 300 -8.96 19.26 12.20
N PRO A 301 -8.50 18.20 12.88
CA PRO A 301 -7.16 18.16 13.45
C PRO A 301 -6.10 18.34 12.36
N LEU A 302 -5.09 19.17 12.62
CA LEU A 302 -3.97 19.33 11.69
C LEU A 302 -2.81 18.38 12.04
N PHE A 303 -1.86 18.24 11.12
CA PHE A 303 -0.67 17.39 11.25
C PHE A 303 0.00 17.51 12.62
N ALA A 304 0.15 18.74 13.14
CA ALA A 304 0.81 18.97 14.43
C ALA A 304 0.10 18.26 15.61
N GLU A 305 -1.23 18.17 15.57
CA GLU A 305 -2.02 17.51 16.62
C GLU A 305 -1.93 15.98 16.49
N VAL A 306 -1.96 15.47 15.26
CA VAL A 306 -1.81 14.03 14.97
C VAL A 306 -0.40 13.55 15.31
N ASP A 307 0.63 14.27 14.89
CA ASP A 307 2.04 13.98 15.17
C ASP A 307 2.32 13.99 16.67
N ALA A 308 1.88 15.04 17.39
CA ALA A 308 2.05 15.12 18.84
C ALA A 308 1.38 13.94 19.55
N PHE A 309 0.20 13.52 19.10
CA PHE A 309 -0.50 12.36 19.66
C PHE A 309 0.29 11.06 19.43
N LEU A 310 0.67 10.77 18.18
CA LEU A 310 1.36 9.52 17.81
C LEU A 310 2.75 9.41 18.48
N ARG A 311 3.50 10.52 18.54
CA ARG A 311 4.75 10.59 19.32
C ARG A 311 4.52 10.34 20.80
N GLY A 312 3.43 10.87 21.35
CA GLY A 312 2.99 10.56 22.72
C GLY A 312 2.69 9.07 22.96
N GLN A 313 2.39 8.30 21.91
CA GLN A 313 2.23 6.84 21.99
C GLN A 313 3.54 6.07 21.76
N GLY A 314 4.68 6.78 21.60
CA GLY A 314 6.01 6.21 21.39
C GLY A 314 6.36 5.90 19.93
N LEU A 315 5.57 6.39 18.97
CA LEU A 315 5.87 6.25 17.55
C LEU A 315 6.78 7.40 17.09
N SER A 316 7.79 7.07 16.28
CA SER A 316 8.68 8.05 15.66
C SER A 316 8.17 8.41 14.27
N PHE A 317 8.11 9.70 13.96
CA PHE A 317 7.79 10.20 12.62
C PHE A 317 8.99 10.00 11.69
N PHE A 318 8.77 9.36 10.53
CA PHE A 318 9.82 9.06 9.56
C PHE A 318 9.71 9.90 8.28
N GLY A 319 8.50 10.29 7.88
CA GLY A 319 8.36 11.11 6.69
C GLY A 319 6.94 11.20 6.16
N LEU A 320 6.83 11.89 5.02
CA LEU A 320 5.61 12.10 4.27
C LEU A 320 5.73 11.43 2.90
N SER A 321 4.67 10.77 2.44
CA SER A 321 4.53 10.35 1.03
C SER A 321 3.93 11.46 0.19
N GLY A 322 4.32 11.51 -1.08
CA GLY A 322 3.67 12.37 -2.07
C GLY A 322 3.92 13.87 -1.89
N PHE A 323 4.98 14.27 -1.16
CA PHE A 323 5.33 15.67 -0.87
C PHE A 323 5.46 16.54 -2.13
N GLY A 324 5.78 15.95 -3.29
CA GLY A 324 5.85 16.64 -4.58
C GLY A 324 4.54 16.70 -5.39
N ALA A 325 3.57 15.81 -5.14
CA ALA A 325 2.37 15.65 -5.96
C ALA A 325 1.08 16.21 -5.32
N ARG A 326 1.13 16.62 -4.05
CA ARG A 326 -0.04 17.10 -3.28
C ARG A 326 -0.04 18.60 -2.97
N GLY A 327 0.82 19.38 -3.65
CA GLY A 327 0.76 20.84 -3.55
C GLY A 327 -0.48 21.39 -4.26
N VAL A 328 -1.12 22.40 -3.68
CA VAL A 328 -2.35 22.98 -4.22
C VAL A 328 -2.13 24.45 -4.57
N GLY A 329 -2.54 24.84 -5.78
CA GLY A 329 -2.41 26.19 -6.29
C GLY A 329 -3.48 27.15 -5.74
N ARG A 330 -3.49 28.40 -6.23
CA ARG A 330 -4.52 29.39 -5.88
C ARG A 330 -5.45 29.65 -7.05
N THR A 331 -6.76 29.61 -6.81
CA THR A 331 -7.79 29.81 -7.85
C THR A 331 -7.62 31.12 -8.60
N VAL A 332 -7.35 32.20 -7.87
CA VAL A 332 -7.21 33.57 -8.42
C VAL A 332 -5.87 33.85 -9.10
N SER A 333 -4.89 32.93 -9.01
CA SER A 333 -3.57 33.16 -9.60
C SER A 333 -3.66 33.13 -11.12
N PRO A 334 -3.19 34.16 -11.85
CA PRO A 334 -3.12 34.10 -13.31
C PRO A 334 -2.06 33.10 -13.82
N VAL A 335 -1.20 32.61 -12.92
CA VAL A 335 -0.14 31.63 -13.22
C VAL A 335 -0.52 30.27 -12.64
N ASN A 336 -0.47 29.23 -13.47
CA ASN A 336 -0.56 27.83 -13.04
C ASN A 336 0.82 27.16 -13.14
N VAL A 337 1.57 27.13 -12.04
CA VAL A 337 2.93 26.59 -12.00
C VAL A 337 3.00 25.09 -12.29
N ALA A 338 1.93 24.34 -11.98
CA ALA A 338 1.84 22.92 -12.30
C ALA A 338 1.82 22.66 -13.82
N ALA A 339 1.36 23.63 -14.62
CA ALA A 339 1.37 23.55 -16.09
C ALA A 339 2.69 24.01 -16.72
N ILE A 340 3.70 24.39 -15.91
CA ILE A 340 5.00 24.86 -16.39
C ILE A 340 6.04 23.81 -15.99
N PRO A 341 6.54 22.98 -16.92
CA PRO A 341 7.47 21.89 -16.59
C PRO A 341 8.72 22.33 -15.81
N ARG A 342 9.20 23.55 -16.06
CA ARG A 342 10.34 24.15 -15.33
C ARG A 342 10.03 24.58 -13.89
N CYS A 343 8.76 24.50 -13.48
CA CYS A 343 8.27 24.87 -12.17
C CYS A 343 7.48 23.73 -11.50
N ALA A 344 7.44 22.54 -12.11
CA ALA A 344 6.66 21.40 -11.63
C ALA A 344 7.08 20.91 -10.23
N ASP A 345 8.30 21.23 -9.79
CA ASP A 345 8.79 20.90 -8.45
C ASP A 345 8.24 21.86 -7.35
N HIS A 346 7.50 22.91 -7.73
CA HIS A 346 7.02 23.97 -6.83
C HIS A 346 5.49 24.04 -6.83
N MET A 347 4.84 23.02 -6.30
CA MET A 347 3.40 22.79 -6.47
C MET A 347 2.46 23.64 -5.60
N GLY A 348 2.95 24.69 -4.93
CA GLY A 348 2.13 25.58 -4.11
C GLY A 348 2.03 25.14 -2.65
N GLN A 349 0.84 25.25 -2.05
CA GLN A 349 0.64 24.96 -0.62
C GLN A 349 0.34 23.48 -0.40
N LEU A 350 1.06 22.83 0.53
CA LEU A 350 0.69 21.49 1.00
C LEU A 350 -0.63 21.55 1.79
N VAL A 351 -1.61 20.74 1.39
CA VAL A 351 -2.93 20.67 2.04
C VAL A 351 -3.11 19.37 2.81
N ALA A 352 -2.73 18.23 2.22
CA ALA A 352 -2.78 16.91 2.83
C ALA A 352 -1.60 16.05 2.36
N SER A 353 -1.29 15.00 3.11
CA SER A 353 -0.27 13.99 2.79
C SER A 353 -0.51 12.75 3.65
N ASP A 354 0.21 11.66 3.40
CA ASP A 354 0.24 10.52 4.31
C ASP A 354 1.54 10.55 5.10
N ALA A 355 1.43 10.49 6.43
CA ALA A 355 2.55 10.47 7.34
C ALA A 355 2.87 9.03 7.78
N PHE A 356 4.16 8.70 7.75
CA PHE A 356 4.68 7.41 8.16
C PHE A 356 5.33 7.48 9.53
N TYR A 357 4.98 6.51 10.36
CA TYR A 357 5.47 6.36 11.71
C TYR A 357 5.94 4.94 11.97
N PHE A 358 7.00 4.79 12.77
CA PHE A 358 7.53 3.50 13.19
C PHE A 358 7.78 3.49 14.70
N ARG A 359 7.60 2.34 15.32
CA ARG A 359 8.20 2.04 16.62
C ARG A 359 9.71 1.99 16.44
N ASP A 360 10.43 2.60 17.36
CA ASP A 360 11.89 2.59 17.39
C ASP A 360 12.41 1.85 18.63
N PRO A 361 12.79 0.57 18.51
CA PRO A 361 13.38 -0.19 19.62
C PRO A 361 14.84 0.18 19.89
N LEU A 362 15.46 1.04 19.07
CA LEU A 362 16.83 1.53 19.26
C LEU A 362 16.85 2.85 20.05
N ALA A 363 15.71 3.50 20.22
CA ALA A 363 15.57 4.70 21.04
C ALA A 363 16.02 4.45 22.49
N GLU A 364 16.63 5.48 23.09
CA GLU A 364 17.17 5.38 24.45
C GLU A 364 16.08 4.98 25.45
N GLY A 365 16.33 3.92 26.22
CA GLY A 365 15.39 3.39 27.21
C GLY A 365 14.25 2.55 26.62
N ALA A 366 14.17 2.37 25.30
CA ALA A 366 13.20 1.47 24.70
C ALA A 366 13.53 0.00 25.02
N PRO A 367 12.54 -0.81 25.44
CA PRO A 367 12.77 -2.23 25.63
C PRO A 367 12.93 -2.94 24.27
N PRO A 368 13.74 -4.01 24.19
CA PRO A 368 13.81 -4.82 22.99
C PRO A 368 12.45 -5.47 22.70
N LEU A 369 12.07 -5.50 21.42
CA LEU A 369 10.87 -6.21 20.97
C LEU A 369 11.08 -7.72 21.02
N PRO A 370 10.02 -8.54 21.13
CA PRO A 370 10.14 -9.96 20.79
C PRO A 370 10.65 -10.12 19.35
N LEU A 371 11.56 -11.07 19.10
CA LEU A 371 12.19 -11.24 17.78
C LEU A 371 11.18 -11.31 16.62
N PRO A 372 10.05 -12.05 16.70
CA PRO A 372 9.06 -12.05 15.63
C PRO A 372 8.42 -10.68 15.37
N ARG A 373 8.30 -9.80 16.38
CA ARG A 373 7.82 -8.43 16.19
C ARG A 373 8.88 -7.54 15.55
N LEU A 374 10.15 -7.68 15.97
CA LEU A 374 11.25 -6.96 15.33
C LEU A 374 11.38 -7.31 13.85
N LEU A 375 11.27 -8.59 13.49
CA LEU A 375 11.35 -9.02 12.09
C LEU A 375 10.17 -8.49 11.25
N ARG A 376 8.96 -8.39 11.82
CA ARG A 376 7.84 -7.69 11.17
C ARG A 376 8.14 -6.22 10.98
N LEU A 377 8.72 -5.54 11.98
CA LEU A 377 9.11 -4.13 11.87
C LEU A 377 10.16 -3.92 10.76
N VAL A 378 11.16 -4.81 10.63
CA VAL A 378 12.15 -4.79 9.53
C VAL A 378 11.45 -4.87 8.18
N VAL A 379 10.49 -5.80 8.04
CA VAL A 379 9.73 -5.99 6.79
C VAL A 379 8.82 -4.80 6.49
N LEU A 380 8.14 -4.24 7.50
CA LEU A 380 7.30 -3.06 7.35
C LEU A 380 8.13 -1.82 6.97
N ALA A 381 9.33 -1.67 7.54
CA ALA A 381 10.26 -0.61 7.18
C ALA A 381 10.71 -0.73 5.71
N GLU A 382 11.10 -1.93 5.25
CA GLU A 382 11.42 -2.17 3.83
C GLU A 382 10.22 -1.86 2.92
N ALA A 383 9.02 -2.35 3.28
CA ALA A 383 7.79 -2.13 2.53
C ALA A 383 7.40 -0.64 2.44
N ALA A 384 7.86 0.19 3.38
CA ALA A 384 7.66 1.64 3.39
C ALA A 384 8.85 2.45 2.86
N HIS A 385 9.78 1.81 2.13
CA HIS A 385 10.99 2.42 1.58
C HIS A 385 11.95 3.01 2.63
N GLN A 386 11.98 2.41 3.81
CA GLN A 386 12.96 2.70 4.87
C GLN A 386 14.00 1.58 4.94
N GLN A 387 14.64 1.26 3.80
CA GLN A 387 15.58 0.13 3.70
C GLN A 387 16.76 0.29 4.65
N GLU A 388 17.32 1.49 4.76
CA GLU A 388 18.46 1.75 5.65
C GLU A 388 18.08 1.49 7.12
N TYR A 389 16.90 1.95 7.54
CA TYR A 389 16.36 1.65 8.88
C TYR A 389 16.10 0.15 9.07
N ALA A 390 15.55 -0.53 8.08
CA ALA A 390 15.34 -1.97 8.12
C ALA A 390 16.66 -2.75 8.33
N PHE A 391 17.74 -2.33 7.65
CA PHE A 391 19.09 -2.88 7.84
C PHE A 391 19.69 -2.51 9.20
N GLU A 392 19.48 -1.30 9.68
CA GLU A 392 19.91 -0.87 11.01
C GLU A 392 19.30 -1.74 12.12
N LEU A 393 17.98 -1.94 12.08
CA LEU A 393 17.24 -2.83 12.98
C LEU A 393 17.80 -4.25 12.97
N LEU A 394 18.01 -4.81 11.78
CA LEU A 394 18.50 -6.18 11.63
C LEU A 394 19.94 -6.33 12.13
N ARG A 395 20.80 -5.33 11.85
CA ARG A 395 22.18 -5.30 12.35
C ARG A 395 22.19 -5.22 13.87
N TRP A 396 21.41 -4.31 14.45
CA TRP A 396 21.28 -4.17 15.90
C TRP A 396 20.82 -5.49 16.54
N ALA A 397 19.87 -6.19 15.93
CA ALA A 397 19.43 -7.52 16.39
C ALA A 397 20.55 -8.57 16.32
N ALA A 398 21.35 -8.53 15.26
CA ALA A 398 22.38 -9.53 14.97
C ALA A 398 23.67 -9.33 15.78
N GLU A 399 23.96 -8.10 16.18
CA GLU A 399 25.17 -7.73 16.95
C GLU A 399 24.86 -7.50 18.45
N GLY A 400 23.61 -7.20 18.79
CA GLY A 400 23.17 -6.87 20.14
C GLY A 400 22.96 -8.08 21.06
N PRO A 401 22.87 -7.84 22.37
CA PRO A 401 22.67 -8.89 23.37
C PRO A 401 21.24 -9.43 23.43
N ALA A 402 20.28 -8.86 22.68
CA ALA A 402 18.87 -9.20 22.77
C ALA A 402 18.53 -10.59 22.21
N TYR A 403 19.27 -11.07 21.19
CA TYR A 403 18.97 -12.33 20.50
C TYR A 403 20.22 -13.20 20.23
N PRO A 404 21.05 -13.54 21.23
CA PRO A 404 22.34 -14.19 21.02
C PRO A 404 22.24 -15.55 20.32
N GLU A 405 21.21 -16.32 20.64
CA GLU A 405 20.91 -17.64 20.05
C GLU A 405 20.59 -17.57 18.55
N ARG A 406 20.15 -16.40 18.05
CA ARG A 406 19.70 -16.17 16.67
C ARG A 406 20.64 -15.29 15.87
N ALA A 407 21.70 -14.78 16.50
CA ALA A 407 22.62 -13.81 15.93
C ALA A 407 23.27 -14.28 14.61
N ALA A 408 23.60 -15.57 14.50
CA ALA A 408 24.19 -16.13 13.28
C ALA A 408 23.21 -16.14 12.09
N GLU A 409 21.96 -16.56 12.32
CA GLU A 409 20.90 -16.58 11.32
C GLU A 409 20.56 -15.14 10.86
N LEU A 410 20.48 -14.19 11.80
CA LEU A 410 20.25 -12.78 11.51
C LEU A 410 21.39 -12.16 10.68
N ARG A 411 22.65 -12.45 11.01
CA ARG A 411 23.82 -12.03 10.20
C ARG A 411 23.78 -12.60 8.78
N GLN A 412 23.35 -13.85 8.64
CA GLN A 412 23.23 -14.48 7.32
C GLN A 412 22.16 -13.77 6.48
N ILE A 413 20.98 -13.49 7.05
CA ILE A 413 19.91 -12.74 6.37
C ILE A 413 20.41 -11.34 5.98
N PHE A 414 21.06 -10.63 6.91
CA PHE A 414 21.62 -9.30 6.68
C PHE A 414 22.57 -9.28 5.47
N ASN A 415 23.57 -10.16 5.46
CA ASN A 415 24.57 -10.22 4.39
C ASN A 415 23.96 -10.64 3.05
N ALA A 416 23.05 -11.62 3.06
CA ALA A 416 22.39 -12.09 1.83
C ALA A 416 21.49 -11.02 1.22
N ALA A 417 20.68 -10.33 2.02
CA ALA A 417 19.83 -9.25 1.55
C ALA A 417 20.67 -8.07 1.01
N ALA A 418 21.78 -7.72 1.70
CA ALA A 418 22.69 -6.67 1.21
C ALA A 418 23.30 -7.03 -0.16
N ALA A 419 23.68 -8.29 -0.37
CA ALA A 419 24.16 -8.76 -1.66
C ALA A 419 23.07 -8.71 -2.75
N ASP A 420 21.83 -9.08 -2.41
CA ASP A 420 20.69 -8.98 -3.33
C ASP A 420 20.46 -7.53 -3.76
N TYR A 421 20.49 -6.57 -2.83
CA TYR A 421 20.41 -5.13 -3.14
C TYR A 421 21.56 -4.65 -4.02
N ALA A 422 22.80 -5.08 -3.73
CA ALA A 422 23.96 -4.72 -4.53
C ALA A 422 23.84 -5.21 -5.98
N ALA A 423 23.19 -6.36 -6.21
CA ALA A 423 22.95 -6.91 -7.54
C ALA A 423 21.89 -6.13 -8.34
N LEU A 424 21.04 -5.33 -7.67
CA LEU A 424 20.06 -4.46 -8.32
C LEU A 424 20.65 -3.12 -8.78
N ALA A 425 21.85 -2.76 -8.29
CA ALA A 425 22.51 -1.54 -8.73
C ALA A 425 22.84 -1.65 -10.23
N PRO A 426 22.50 -0.64 -11.05
CA PRO A 426 22.87 -0.66 -12.45
C PRO A 426 24.38 -0.83 -12.59
N SER A 427 24.81 -1.70 -13.52
CA SER A 427 26.23 -1.83 -13.87
C SER A 427 26.75 -0.44 -14.21
N LYS A 428 27.89 -0.04 -13.62
CA LYS A 428 28.60 1.21 -13.95
C LYS A 428 29.21 1.19 -15.37
N GLU A 429 28.48 0.69 -16.37
CA GLU A 429 28.87 0.78 -17.77
C GLU A 429 28.29 2.07 -18.36
N ASN A 430 29.16 3.09 -18.35
CA ASN A 430 29.21 4.33 -19.12
C ASN A 430 27.90 4.95 -19.68
N PRO A 431 27.52 6.16 -19.25
CA PRO A 431 26.73 7.04 -20.12
C PRO A 431 27.61 7.46 -21.31
N SER A 432 27.32 6.91 -22.48
CA SER A 432 27.82 7.41 -23.78
C SER A 432 27.05 8.63 -24.23
#